data_AF-A0A7C2F4Q7-F1
#
_entry.id   AF-A0A7C2F4Q7-F1
#
_cell.length_a   1.000
_cell.length_b   1.000
_cell.length_c   1.000
_cell.angle_alpha   90.00
_cell.angle_beta   90.00
_cell.angle_gamma   90.00
#
_symmetry.space_group_name_H-M   'P 1'
#
loop_
_entity.id
_entity.type
_entity.pdbx_description
1 polymer ?
#
loop_
_entity_poly.entity_id
_entity_poly.type
_entity_poly.pdbx_seq_one_letter_code
_entity_poly.pdbx_strand_id
1 'polypeptide(L)' 'MAQIKIGVIGGSGLYRMDALTDVEEVSIDTPFGSPSDSFITG' A
#
# COMPACT_ATOMS: atom_id res chain seq x y z
N MET A 1 -2.50 15.59 -18.28
CA MET A 1 -1.57 15.65 -17.12
C MET A 1 -1.32 14.23 -16.66
N ALA A 2 -0.09 13.86 -16.33
CA ALA A 2 0.20 12.52 -15.82
C ALA A 2 -0.27 12.40 -14.36
N GLN A 3 -1.01 11.35 -14.05
CA GLN A 3 -1.42 11.06 -12.68
C GLN A 3 -0.21 10.54 -11.91
N ILE A 4 0.15 11.20 -10.81
CA ILE A 4 1.25 10.80 -9.95
C ILE A 4 0.71 9.81 -8.91
N LYS A 5 1.40 8.67 -8.75
CA LYS A 5 1.13 7.70 -7.68
C LYS A 5 2.19 7.88 -6.58
N ILE A 6 1.75 7.85 -5.33
CA ILE A 6 2.64 7.96 -4.16
C ILE A 6 2.58 6.64 -3.40
N GLY A 7 3.74 6.06 -3.14
CA GLY A 7 3.88 4.89 -2.27
C GLY A 7 4.33 5.30 -0.87
N VAL A 8 3.72 4.71 0.16
CA VAL A 8 4.08 4.93 1.56
C VAL A 8 4.53 3.60 2.16
N ILE A 9 5.67 3.59 2.86
CA ILE A 9 6.15 2.42 3.60
C ILE A 9 6.00 2.75 5.09
N GLY A 10 5.06 2.07 5.76
CA GLY A 10 4.77 2.29 7.17
C GLY A 10 5.73 1.55 8.09
N GLY A 11 6.24 2.25 9.11
CA GLY A 11 6.92 1.65 10.24
C GLY A 11 5.95 1.24 11.36
N SER A 12 6.49 0.88 12.53
CA SER A 12 5.67 0.58 13.71
C SER A 12 4.80 1.80 14.11
N GLY A 13 3.51 1.55 14.33
CA GLY A 13 2.53 2.58 14.72
C GLY A 13 1.72 3.18 13.57
N LEU A 14 2.12 3.00 12.31
CA LEU A 14 1.38 3.48 11.14
C LEU A 14 0.47 2.38 10.59
N TYR A 15 -0.57 2.05 11.34
CA TYR A 15 -1.45 0.91 11.03
C TYR A 15 -2.77 1.28 10.35
N ARG A 16 -3.14 2.57 10.36
CA ARG A 16 -4.40 3.04 9.78
C ARG A 16 -4.22 4.40 9.13
N MET A 17 -4.66 4.52 7.89
CA MET A 17 -4.77 5.78 7.17
C MET A 17 -6.25 6.15 7.11
N ASP A 18 -6.79 6.71 8.19
CA ASP A 18 -8.23 7.00 8.31
C ASP A 18 -8.76 7.97 7.24
N ALA A 19 -7.88 8.73 6.60
CA ALA A 19 -8.22 9.65 5.50
C ALA A 19 -8.16 9.01 4.10
N LEU A 20 -7.70 7.75 3.99
CA LEU A 20 -7.66 7.02 2.73
C LEU A 20 -9.07 6.51 2.40
N THR A 21 -9.54 6.79 1.19
CA THR A 21 -10.87 6.39 0.70
C THR A 21 -10.72 5.29 -0.35
N ASP A 22 -11.81 4.58 -0.69
CA ASP A 22 -11.77 3.52 -1.71
C ASP A 22 -10.68 2.46 -1.46
N VAL A 23 -10.56 2.08 -0.18
CA VAL A 23 -9.49 1.20 0.29
C VAL A 23 -9.64 -0.20 -0.27
N GLU A 24 -8.61 -0.67 -0.97
CA GLU A 24 -8.48 -2.03 -1.47
C GLU A 24 -7.21 -2.69 -0.94
N GLU A 25 -7.33 -3.96 -0.57
CA GLU A 25 -6.20 -4.81 -0.21
C GLU A 25 -5.78 -5.63 -1.44
N VAL A 26 -4.51 -5.52 -1.81
CA VAL A 26 -3.94 -6.15 -3.00
C VAL A 26 -2.77 -7.03 -2.60
N SER A 27 -2.96 -8.35 -2.72
CA SER A 27 -1.87 -9.31 -2.60
C SER A 27 -1.14 -9.44 -3.94
N ILE A 28 0.18 -9.29 -3.92
CA ILE A 28 1.03 -9.43 -5.11
C ILE A 28 2.23 -10.33 -4.81
N ASP A 29 2.66 -11.04 -5.85
CA ASP A 29 3.94 -11.74 -5.85
C ASP A 29 5.00 -10.91 -6.55
N THR A 30 6.25 -11.04 -6.10
CA THR A 30 7.38 -10.41 -6.77
C THR A 30 8.44 -11.46 -7.11
N PRO A 31 9.29 -11.22 -8.12
CA PRO A 31 10.45 -12.08 -8.40
C PRO A 31 11.44 -12.21 -7.24
N PHE A 32 11.34 -11.34 -6.23
CA PHE A 32 12.21 -11.31 -5.05
C PHE A 32 11.56 -11.97 -3.82
N GLY A 33 10.40 -12.61 -3.99
CA GLY A 33 9.61 -13.20 -2.92
C GLY A 33 8.38 -12.36 -2.55
N SER A 34 7.69 -12.81 -1.51
CA SER A 34 6.48 -12.14 -1.00
C SER A 34 6.83 -10.84 -0.27
N PRO A 35 6.01 -9.78 -0.39
CA PRO A 35 6.12 -8.58 0.43
C PRO A 35 5.97 -8.88 1.93
N SER A 36 6.29 -7.90 2.79
CA SER A 36 6.08 -8.02 4.24
C SER A 36 4.61 -8.16 4.63
N ASP A 37 3.70 -7.56 3.85
CA ASP A 37 2.25 -7.64 4.01
C ASP A 37 1.56 -7.29 2.67
N SER A 38 0.23 -7.45 2.59
CA SER A 38 -0.58 -6.99 1.44
C SER A 38 -0.43 -5.47 1.23
N PHE A 39 -0.54 -5.03 -0.02
CA PHE A 39 -0.58 -3.60 -0.34
C PHE A 39 -1.96 -3.04 -0.03
N ILE A 40 -2.02 -1.82 0.49
CA ILE A 40 -3.26 -1.07 0.66
C ILE A 40 -3.26 0.08 -0.35
N THR A 41 -4.30 0.18 -1.17
CA THR A 41 -4.48 1.25 -2.16
C THR A 41 -5.76 2.03 -1.90
N GLY A 42 -5.78 3.31 -2.27
CA GLY A 42 -6.91 4.23 -2.16
C GLY A 42 -6.51 5.66 -2.55
#